data_AF-A0A918VG61-F1
#
_entry.id   AF-A0A918VG61-F1
#
_cell.length_a   1.000
_cell.length_b   1.000
_cell.length_c   1.000
_cell.angle_alpha   90.00
_cell.angle_beta   90.00
_cell.angle_gamma   90.00
#
_symmetry.space_group_name_H-M   'P 1'
#
loop_
_entity.id
_entity.type
_entity.pdbx_description
1 polymer ?
#
loop_
_entity_poly.entity_id
_entity_poly.type
_entity_poly.pdbx_seq_one_letter_code
_entity_poly.pdbx_strand_id
1 'polypeptide(L)'
;MNQKRFSELIKSFLVQKFPEFTKTINYKDDNSFDCDLRSPTNEFSIWIATYNSEITIGLEDPSGKTDIHTHISCYEEEDINNALTDLATEINNITKGKTLLYHSDRIGYQWTNDINLILKRKNTFENIRVYNWNVN
;
A
#
# COMPACT_ATOMS: atom_id res chain seq x y z
N MET A 1 3.29 21.53 6.06
CA MET A 1 1.81 21.59 5.86
C MET A 1 1.05 21.03 7.06
N ASN A 2 -0.15 21.52 7.39
CA ASN A 2 -0.94 20.97 8.51
C ASN A 2 -1.66 19.66 8.14
N GLN A 3 -1.87 18.78 9.15
CA GLN A 3 -2.42 17.43 8.98
C GLN A 3 -3.77 17.40 8.26
N LYS A 4 -4.72 18.26 8.67
CA LYS A 4 -6.06 18.30 8.07
C LYS A 4 -5.99 18.62 6.57
N ARG A 5 -5.23 19.65 6.20
CA ARG A 5 -5.05 20.06 4.80
C ARG A 5 -4.38 18.95 4.00
N PHE A 6 -3.37 18.31 4.55
CA PHE A 6 -2.69 17.18 3.93
C PHE A 6 -3.67 16.04 3.62
N SER A 7 -4.41 15.57 4.63
CA SER A 7 -5.39 14.50 4.47
C SER A 7 -6.53 14.88 3.50
N GLU A 8 -6.97 16.13 3.46
CA GLU A 8 -7.94 16.61 2.46
C GLU A 8 -7.42 16.52 1.03
N LEU A 9 -6.13 16.83 0.80
CA LEU A 9 -5.49 16.72 -0.51
C LEU A 9 -5.37 15.26 -0.96
N ILE A 10 -4.92 14.36 -0.07
CA ILE A 10 -4.83 12.92 -0.38
C ILE A 10 -6.22 12.34 -0.66
N LYS A 11 -7.22 12.66 0.16
CA LYS A 11 -8.61 12.23 -0.09
C LYS A 11 -9.12 12.72 -1.44
N SER A 12 -8.90 14.00 -1.76
CA SER A 12 -9.35 14.57 -3.03
C SER A 12 -8.72 13.85 -4.23
N PHE A 13 -7.44 13.49 -4.11
CA PHE A 13 -6.76 12.67 -5.11
C PHE A 13 -7.36 11.26 -5.21
N LEU A 14 -7.58 10.57 -4.09
CA LEU A 14 -8.19 9.23 -4.07
C LEU A 14 -9.59 9.25 -4.70
N VAL A 15 -10.43 10.22 -4.36
CA VAL A 15 -11.76 10.38 -4.97
C VAL A 15 -11.70 10.49 -6.49
N GLN A 16 -10.68 11.18 -7.03
CA GLN A 16 -10.56 11.40 -8.47
C GLN A 16 -9.91 10.23 -9.22
N LYS A 17 -8.96 9.52 -8.60
CA LYS A 17 -8.11 8.53 -9.29
C LYS A 17 -8.37 7.09 -8.88
N PHE A 18 -8.77 6.87 -7.63
CA PHE A 18 -8.97 5.55 -7.04
C PHE A 18 -10.19 5.57 -6.09
N PRO A 19 -11.40 5.89 -6.61
CA PRO A 19 -12.59 6.12 -5.79
C PRO A 19 -12.99 4.92 -4.92
N GLU A 20 -12.52 3.72 -5.23
CA GLU A 20 -12.77 2.49 -4.49
C GLU A 20 -12.29 2.56 -3.03
N PHE A 21 -11.18 3.26 -2.76
CA PHE A 21 -10.68 3.51 -1.40
C PHE A 21 -11.61 4.39 -0.55
N THR A 22 -12.49 5.17 -1.18
CA THR A 22 -13.30 6.15 -0.43
C THR A 22 -14.34 5.50 0.48
N LYS A 23 -14.68 4.24 0.22
CA LYS A 23 -15.67 3.47 0.99
C LYS A 23 -15.19 3.10 2.39
N THR A 24 -13.88 3.08 2.60
CA THR A 24 -13.23 2.60 3.82
C THR A 24 -12.49 3.71 4.56
N ILE A 25 -12.60 4.98 4.10
CA ILE A 25 -11.98 6.12 4.78
C ILE A 25 -12.49 6.22 6.21
N ASN A 26 -11.56 6.11 7.15
CA ASN A 26 -11.79 6.22 8.58
C ASN A 26 -10.89 7.31 9.17
N TYR A 27 -11.48 8.46 9.50
CA TYR A 27 -10.76 9.57 10.11
C TYR A 27 -10.40 9.31 11.58
N LYS A 28 -9.26 9.86 12.00
CA LYS A 28 -8.82 9.90 13.40
C LYS A 28 -8.99 11.29 13.99
N ASP A 29 -8.79 11.39 15.31
CA ASP A 29 -8.95 12.64 16.06
C ASP A 29 -7.98 13.75 15.62
N ASP A 30 -6.83 13.40 15.05
CA ASP A 30 -5.83 14.34 14.52
C ASP A 30 -6.11 14.81 13.08
N ASN A 31 -7.23 14.38 12.48
CA ASN A 31 -7.63 14.58 11.08
C ASN A 31 -6.83 13.77 10.04
N SER A 32 -5.93 12.87 10.46
CA SER A 32 -5.45 11.80 9.59
C SER A 32 -6.60 10.83 9.27
N PHE A 33 -6.38 9.96 8.28
CA PHE A 33 -7.28 8.86 8.00
C PHE A 33 -6.50 7.61 7.59
N ASP A 34 -7.15 6.47 7.78
CA ASP A 34 -6.83 5.20 7.12
C ASP A 34 -7.87 4.90 6.04
N CYS A 35 -7.47 4.18 5.00
CA CYS A 35 -8.39 3.47 4.12
C CYS A 35 -7.73 2.22 3.55
N ASP A 36 -8.55 1.27 3.15
CA ASP A 36 -8.09 0.01 2.55
C ASP A 36 -8.87 -0.32 1.28
N LEU A 37 -8.24 -1.14 0.44
CA LEU A 37 -8.85 -1.75 -0.74
C LEU A 37 -8.43 -3.21 -0.80
N ARG A 38 -9.40 -4.11 -0.61
CA ARG A 38 -9.20 -5.56 -0.76
C ARG A 38 -8.93 -5.94 -2.21
N SER A 39 -8.06 -6.93 -2.40
CA SER A 39 -7.83 -7.55 -3.70
C SER A 39 -9.13 -8.20 -4.21
N PRO A 40 -9.31 -8.36 -5.53
CA PRO A 40 -10.44 -9.09 -6.11
C PRO A 40 -10.64 -10.51 -5.55
N THR A 41 -9.55 -11.16 -5.12
CA THR A 41 -9.57 -12.50 -4.51
C THR A 41 -9.85 -12.50 -3.01
N ASN A 42 -9.90 -11.31 -2.39
CA ASN A 42 -10.06 -11.12 -0.96
C ASN A 42 -8.96 -11.82 -0.10
N GLU A 43 -7.79 -12.07 -0.70
CA GLU A 43 -6.67 -12.69 0.01
C GLU A 43 -5.77 -11.68 0.73
N PHE A 44 -5.73 -10.43 0.26
CA PHE A 44 -4.91 -9.36 0.84
C PHE A 44 -5.52 -7.98 0.49
N SER A 45 -4.95 -6.89 1.01
CA SER A 45 -5.42 -5.52 0.72
C SER A 45 -4.25 -4.57 0.49
N ILE A 46 -4.50 -3.48 -0.22
CA ILE A 46 -3.71 -2.25 -0.07
C ILE A 46 -4.30 -1.47 1.10
N TRP A 47 -3.46 -0.90 1.96
CA TRP A 47 -3.88 0.07 2.97
C TRP A 47 -3.09 1.37 2.80
N ILE A 48 -3.73 2.49 3.11
CA ILE A 48 -3.16 3.83 3.05
C ILE A 48 -3.48 4.54 4.36
N ALA A 49 -2.48 5.18 4.96
CA ALA A 49 -2.65 6.09 6.08
C ALA A 49 -1.99 7.45 5.81
N THR A 50 -2.44 8.49 6.51
CA THR A 50 -1.97 9.87 6.31
C THR A 50 -1.36 10.52 7.56
N TYR A 51 -0.86 9.74 8.50
CA TYR A 51 -0.32 10.23 9.78
C TYR A 51 0.85 11.21 9.61
N ASN A 52 0.94 12.20 10.50
CA ASN A 52 2.06 13.16 10.58
C ASN A 52 2.37 13.87 9.26
N SER A 53 1.35 14.17 8.45
CA SER A 53 1.50 14.73 7.11
C SER A 53 2.38 13.89 6.16
N GLU A 54 2.38 12.57 6.34
CA GLU A 54 3.08 11.61 5.50
C GLU A 54 2.10 10.57 4.96
N ILE A 55 2.31 10.07 3.73
CA ILE A 55 1.52 8.95 3.20
C ILE A 55 2.25 7.66 3.57
N THR A 56 1.61 6.78 4.32
CA THR A 56 2.04 5.39 4.45
C THR A 56 1.18 4.55 3.51
N ILE A 57 1.80 3.74 2.66
CA ILE A 57 1.11 2.77 1.83
C ILE A 57 1.72 1.39 2.06
N GLY A 58 0.87 0.39 2.20
CA GLY A 58 1.32 -0.97 2.44
C GLY A 58 0.38 -2.02 1.92
N LEU A 59 0.80 -3.28 2.10
CA LEU A 59 -0.04 -4.45 1.87
C LEU A 59 -0.40 -5.08 3.20
N GLU A 60 -1.68 -5.36 3.39
CA GLU A 60 -2.14 -6.15 4.52
C GLU A 60 -2.03 -7.63 4.20
N ASP A 61 -1.50 -8.43 5.13
CA ASP A 61 -1.52 -9.88 4.99
C ASP A 61 -2.97 -10.44 5.06
N PRO A 62 -3.19 -11.73 4.76
CA PRO A 62 -4.52 -12.35 4.84
C PRO A 62 -5.16 -12.31 6.24
N SER A 63 -4.38 -12.07 7.29
CA SER A 63 -4.87 -11.89 8.67
C SER A 63 -5.14 -10.42 9.03
N GLY A 64 -4.89 -9.48 8.11
CA GLY A 64 -5.08 -8.04 8.31
C GLY A 64 -3.90 -7.34 9.00
N LYS A 65 -2.70 -7.94 9.02
CA LYS A 65 -1.52 -7.25 9.57
C LYS A 65 -0.90 -6.31 8.54
N THR A 66 -0.50 -5.13 9.00
CA THR A 66 -0.11 -3.98 8.16
C THR A 66 1.41 -3.71 8.15
N ASP A 67 2.24 -4.65 8.62
CA ASP A 67 3.68 -4.41 8.85
C ASP A 67 4.52 -4.23 7.57
N ILE A 68 3.93 -4.42 6.38
CA ILE A 68 4.62 -4.34 5.08
C ILE A 68 4.19 -3.04 4.40
N HIS A 69 5.03 -2.02 4.53
CA HIS A 69 4.72 -0.70 4.01
C HIS A 69 5.97 0.09 3.64
N THR A 70 5.72 1.17 2.92
CA THR A 70 6.68 2.25 2.68
C THR A 70 6.06 3.58 3.05
N HIS A 71 6.93 4.57 3.21
CA HIS A 71 6.56 5.94 3.49
C HIS A 71 6.83 6.80 2.25
N ILE A 72 5.86 7.64 1.91
CA ILE A 72 5.98 8.66 0.86
C ILE A 72 5.92 10.00 1.57
N SER A 73 7.10 10.60 1.71
CA SER A 73 7.29 11.85 2.43
C SER A 73 6.78 13.04 1.62
N CYS A 74 6.14 13.98 2.30
CA CYS A 74 5.64 15.24 1.76
C CYS A 74 5.93 16.35 2.78
N TYR A 75 7.17 16.85 2.79
CA TYR A 75 7.61 17.79 3.83
C TYR A 75 6.93 19.15 3.65
N GLU A 76 6.83 19.62 2.41
CA GLU A 76 6.25 20.91 2.07
C GLU A 76 5.08 20.79 1.06
N GLU A 77 4.31 21.86 0.90
CA GLU A 77 3.17 21.87 -0.03
C GLU A 77 3.60 21.75 -1.50
N GLU A 78 4.83 22.15 -1.83
CA GLU A 78 5.42 21.96 -3.16
C GLU A 78 5.71 20.48 -3.49
N ASP A 79 5.91 19.64 -2.48
CA ASP A 79 6.17 18.20 -2.65
C ASP A 79 4.89 17.41 -2.97
N ILE A 80 3.70 17.98 -2.74
CA ILE A 80 2.44 17.23 -2.80
C ILE A 80 2.23 16.55 -4.15
N ASN A 81 2.58 17.20 -5.26
CA ASN A 81 2.37 16.62 -6.58
C ASN A 81 3.29 15.41 -6.83
N ASN A 82 4.51 15.44 -6.28
CA ASN A 82 5.43 14.31 -6.35
C ASN A 82 4.91 13.16 -5.48
N ALA A 83 4.51 13.45 -4.23
CA ALA A 83 3.94 12.46 -3.32
C ALA A 83 2.67 11.79 -3.89
N LEU A 84 1.79 12.56 -4.55
CA LEU A 84 0.62 12.02 -5.23
C LEU A 84 0.99 11.17 -6.45
N THR A 85 2.05 11.51 -7.18
CA THR A 85 2.56 10.72 -8.30
C THR A 85 3.15 9.40 -7.82
N ASP A 86 3.88 9.41 -6.71
CA ASP A 86 4.45 8.22 -6.09
C ASP A 86 3.34 7.31 -5.55
N LEU A 87 2.34 7.88 -4.84
CA LEU A 87 1.17 7.13 -4.38
C LEU A 87 0.43 6.47 -5.54
N ALA A 88 0.21 7.21 -6.64
CA ALA A 88 -0.40 6.66 -7.85
C ALA A 88 0.42 5.49 -8.41
N THR A 89 1.75 5.63 -8.41
CA THR A 89 2.68 4.64 -8.95
C THR A 89 2.64 3.37 -8.12
N GLU A 90 2.67 3.47 -6.79
CA GLU A 90 2.59 2.31 -5.90
C GLU A 90 1.25 1.57 -6.03
N ILE A 91 0.11 2.28 -5.97
CA ILE A 91 -1.21 1.68 -6.18
C ILE A 91 -1.26 0.97 -7.54
N ASN A 92 -0.76 1.61 -8.60
CA ASN A 92 -0.75 1.02 -9.94
C ASN A 92 0.19 -0.19 -10.05
N ASN A 93 1.34 -0.18 -9.40
CA ASN A 93 2.27 -1.30 -9.43
C ASN A 93 1.67 -2.53 -8.75
N ILE A 94 1.01 -2.33 -7.61
CA ILE A 94 0.29 -3.40 -6.91
C ILE A 94 -0.87 -3.92 -7.76
N THR A 95 -1.78 -3.03 -8.17
CA THR A 95 -3.01 -3.41 -8.88
C THR A 95 -2.76 -4.01 -10.26
N LYS A 96 -1.62 -3.70 -10.90
CA LYS A 96 -1.20 -4.30 -12.18
C LYS A 96 -0.34 -5.55 -12.00
N GLY A 97 -0.14 -6.03 -10.76
CA GLY A 97 0.63 -7.23 -10.45
C GLY A 97 2.14 -7.08 -10.70
N LYS A 98 2.66 -5.85 -10.72
CA LYS A 98 4.11 -5.57 -10.76
C LYS A 98 4.73 -5.73 -9.38
N THR A 99 4.05 -5.22 -8.35
CA THR A 99 4.39 -5.44 -6.95
C THR A 99 3.56 -6.59 -6.42
N LEU A 100 4.25 -7.60 -5.86
CA LEU A 100 3.65 -8.83 -5.39
C LEU A 100 3.88 -8.97 -3.89
N LEU A 101 2.84 -9.35 -3.16
CA LEU A 101 2.99 -9.85 -1.79
C LEU A 101 3.46 -11.30 -1.87
N TYR A 102 4.38 -11.71 -1.01
CA TYR A 102 4.74 -13.11 -0.84
C TYR A 102 4.91 -13.44 0.63
N HIS A 103 4.67 -14.71 0.97
CA HIS A 103 4.94 -15.27 2.28
C HIS A 103 6.06 -16.28 2.18
N SER A 104 7.14 -16.05 2.92
CA SER A 104 8.18 -17.02 3.20
C SER A 104 7.91 -17.68 4.54
N ASP A 105 7.97 -19.02 4.60
CA ASP A 105 7.91 -19.76 5.88
C ASP A 105 9.11 -19.50 6.80
N ARG A 106 10.15 -18.81 6.32
CA ARG A 106 11.34 -18.45 7.08
C ARG A 106 11.33 -17.00 7.58
N ILE A 107 10.92 -16.04 6.74
CA ILE A 107 11.00 -14.60 7.06
C ILE A 107 9.64 -13.91 7.16
N GLY A 108 8.55 -14.64 6.92
CA GLY A 108 7.19 -14.10 6.94
C GLY A 108 6.81 -13.38 5.65
N TYR A 109 5.84 -12.48 5.76
CA TYR A 109 5.33 -11.72 4.63
C TYR A 109 6.23 -10.56 4.25
N GLN A 110 6.39 -10.35 2.95
CA GLN A 110 7.19 -9.30 2.32
C GLN A 110 6.57 -8.95 0.96
N TRP A 111 6.98 -7.83 0.35
CA TRP A 111 6.66 -7.54 -1.04
C TRP A 111 7.89 -7.52 -1.95
N THR A 112 7.68 -7.66 -3.25
CA THR A 112 8.76 -7.60 -4.24
C THR A 112 8.24 -7.15 -5.60
N ASN A 113 9.11 -6.51 -6.38
CA ASN A 113 8.89 -6.23 -7.79
C ASN A 113 9.55 -7.29 -8.71
N ASP A 114 10.27 -8.25 -8.13
CA ASP A 114 10.95 -9.33 -8.85
C ASP A 114 10.87 -10.63 -8.05
N ILE A 115 9.78 -11.38 -8.25
CA ILE A 115 9.60 -12.67 -7.59
C ILE A 115 10.59 -13.72 -8.06
N ASN A 116 11.10 -13.62 -9.31
CA ASN A 116 12.09 -14.57 -9.82
C ASN A 116 13.41 -14.45 -9.06
N LEU A 117 13.81 -13.24 -8.69
CA LEU A 117 14.97 -13.01 -7.84
C LEU A 117 14.80 -13.64 -6.45
N ILE A 118 13.61 -13.52 -5.85
CA ILE A 118 13.30 -14.14 -4.56
C ILE A 118 13.38 -15.67 -4.67
N LEU A 119 12.73 -16.25 -5.69
CA LEU A 119 12.74 -17.70 -5.92
C LEU A 119 14.14 -18.25 -6.22
N LYS A 120 15.01 -17.46 -6.85
CA LYS A 120 16.42 -17.82 -7.10
C LYS A 120 17.29 -17.77 -5.84
N ARG A 121 16.95 -16.88 -4.89
CA ARG A 121 17.73 -16.66 -3.66
C ARG A 121 17.19 -17.44 -2.44
N LYS A 122 15.97 -17.98 -2.53
CA LYS A 122 15.35 -18.75 -1.44
C LYS A 122 16.21 -19.93 -1.02
N ASN A 123 16.11 -20.32 0.24
CA ASN A 123 16.75 -21.54 0.71
C ASN A 123 16.08 -22.78 0.11
N THR A 124 16.82 -23.89 0.00
CA THR A 124 16.32 -25.13 -0.61
C THR A 124 15.01 -25.60 0.03
N PHE A 125 14.89 -25.49 1.35
CA PHE A 125 13.72 -25.90 2.13
C PHE A 125 12.73 -24.78 2.41
N GLU A 126 12.97 -23.57 1.92
CA GLU A 126 12.07 -22.42 2.10
C GLU A 126 10.91 -22.49 1.11
N ASN A 127 9.69 -22.41 1.63
CA ASN A 127 8.47 -22.34 0.84
C ASN A 127 8.04 -20.88 0.66
N ILE A 128 7.76 -20.51 -0.58
CA ILE A 128 7.29 -19.17 -0.95
C ILE A 128 5.88 -19.31 -1.53
N ARG A 129 4.89 -18.67 -0.89
CA ARG A 129 3.56 -18.44 -1.47
C ARG A 129 3.50 -17.02 -2.01
N VAL A 130 2.95 -16.85 -3.20
CA VAL A 130 2.85 -15.54 -3.87
C VAL A 130 1.39 -15.14 -3.98
N TYR A 131 1.11 -13.87 -3.74
CA TYR A 131 -0.20 -13.25 -3.85
C TYR A 131 -0.10 -12.13 -4.88
N ASN A 132 -1.00 -12.16 -5.87
CA ASN A 132 -1.07 -11.19 -6.95
C ASN A 132 -2.47 -10.59 -6.98
N TRP A 133 -2.56 -9.29 -7.26
CA TRP A 133 -3.83 -8.58 -7.32
C TRP A 133 -4.83 -9.20 -8.31
N ASN A 134 -4.35 -9.72 -9.45
CA ASN A 134 -5.22 -10.09 -10.57
C ASN A 134 -5.46 -11.60 -10.72
N VAL A 135 -4.91 -12.45 -9.85
CA VAL A 135 -4.93 -13.90 -10.07
C VAL A 135 -5.94 -14.57 -9.15
N ASN A 136 -6.92 -15.26 -9.75
CA ASN A 136 -7.72 -16.32 -9.11
C ASN A 136 -6.96 -17.66 -9.19
#